data_AF-A0A9E7ZXY2-F1
#
_entry.id   AF-A0A9E7ZXY2-F1
#
_cell.length_a   1.000
_cell.length_b   1.000
_cell.length_c   1.000
_cell.angle_alpha   90.00
_cell.angle_beta   90.00
_cell.angle_gamma   90.00
#
_symmetry.space_group_name_H-M   'P 1'
#
loop_
_entity.id
_entity.type
_entity.pdbx_description
1 polymer ?
#
loop_
_entity_poly.entity_id
_entity_poly.type
_entity_poly.pdbx_seq_one_letter_code
_entity_poly.pdbx_strand_id
1 'polypeptide(L)'
;MTDTPRLSLPLLAAGQAQKHVTHNDALVRLDGLIHLTVDSRTQTAPPISPTELSAFIVPAGGTGAFAGRNDQVALFEDGGWTFLVPRAGWQAWVIDEAEHNLWTGTEWRRDSPLSSLGAERWGVNATADTTNRLAVSSDASLFNHAGSDHRLKINKAAAGNTASLLFQSNWSGRAEFGLAGDDDFRVKVSADGSTWHDALAIDRASGSAALPASPWAAGANLLVNGDMAINQRGFAGGALTAGVYGFDRWKAATGGANLSLGGFSITLTSGAIIQPVEPALWGLSSFAGLPLTLSVEDLTGGSLTVTIGSQSGTISAGAGRRSVTLTPAAGDTGVLPVQLSPSAGAISFARIKLERGPFATNWAARPLSVEQMLCRRYYLKQDGQVLIDAYQAAAAASRQRLGLPVPMRTTPSVSFSVSLEINVQGIDRGVVAQSPERAYAYVTALALGRVRAAFDAIAFDAEL
;
A
#
# COMPACT_ATOMS: atom_id res chain seq x y z
N MET A 1 -41.76 -58.21 -33.44
CA MET A 1 -40.74 -57.63 -32.57
C MET A 1 -40.73 -58.42 -31.26
N THR A 2 -39.58 -58.97 -30.85
CA THR A 2 -39.43 -59.73 -29.59
C THR A 2 -38.79 -58.91 -28.47
N ASP A 3 -38.15 -57.79 -28.82
CA ASP A 3 -37.36 -56.95 -27.92
C ASP A 3 -37.54 -55.48 -28.31
N THR A 4 -37.33 -54.53 -27.40
CA THR A 4 -37.40 -53.08 -27.70
C THR A 4 -36.25 -52.62 -28.61
N PRO A 5 -36.42 -51.56 -29.42
CA PRO A 5 -35.49 -51.27 -30.50
C PRO A 5 -34.18 -50.57 -30.07
N ARG A 6 -34.15 -49.80 -28.97
CA ARG A 6 -32.92 -49.11 -28.50
C ARG A 6 -32.13 -49.94 -27.50
N LEU A 7 -32.80 -50.58 -26.54
CA LEU A 7 -32.16 -51.29 -25.43
C LEU A 7 -32.33 -52.80 -25.45
N SER A 8 -33.01 -53.36 -26.46
CA SER A 8 -33.22 -54.81 -26.59
C SER A 8 -33.88 -55.43 -25.35
N LEU A 9 -34.84 -54.71 -24.75
CA LEU A 9 -35.59 -55.20 -23.59
C LEU A 9 -36.62 -56.24 -24.05
N PRO A 10 -36.67 -57.44 -23.45
CA PRO A 10 -37.60 -58.48 -23.87
C PRO A 10 -39.06 -58.04 -23.78
N LEU A 11 -39.80 -58.20 -24.87
CA LEU A 11 -41.23 -57.95 -24.94
C LEU A 11 -42.00 -59.21 -24.53
N LEU A 12 -43.16 -59.01 -23.91
CA LEU A 12 -44.05 -60.12 -23.57
C LEU A 12 -44.65 -60.74 -24.84
N ALA A 13 -44.56 -62.08 -24.93
CA ALA A 13 -45.15 -62.84 -26.02
C ALA A 13 -46.68 -62.72 -26.05
N ALA A 14 -47.24 -62.75 -27.27
CA ALA A 14 -48.68 -62.71 -27.48
C ALA A 14 -49.39 -63.93 -26.85
N GLY A 15 -50.68 -63.79 -26.51
CA GLY A 15 -51.50 -64.87 -25.93
C GLY A 15 -51.60 -64.89 -24.40
N GLN A 16 -50.91 -63.98 -23.70
CA GLN A 16 -51.01 -63.79 -22.23
C GLN A 16 -52.19 -62.88 -21.82
N ALA A 17 -53.43 -63.25 -22.19
CA ALA A 17 -54.65 -62.48 -21.88
C ALA A 17 -54.57 -60.98 -22.25
N GLN A 18 -53.98 -60.67 -23.41
CA GLN A 18 -53.75 -59.30 -23.94
C GLN A 18 -52.91 -58.35 -23.09
N LYS A 19 -52.33 -58.79 -21.97
CA LYS A 19 -51.44 -57.96 -21.12
C LYS A 19 -50.17 -57.48 -21.86
N HIS A 20 -49.73 -58.24 -22.86
CA HIS A 20 -48.59 -57.89 -23.71
C HIS A 20 -48.80 -56.57 -24.46
N VAL A 21 -50.04 -56.19 -24.79
CA VAL A 21 -50.31 -54.96 -25.55
C VAL A 21 -49.92 -53.73 -24.75
N THR A 22 -50.46 -53.57 -23.54
CA THR A 22 -50.21 -52.38 -22.71
C THR A 22 -48.82 -52.38 -22.08
N HIS A 23 -48.30 -53.55 -21.72
CA HIS A 23 -46.95 -53.65 -21.14
C HIS A 23 -45.86 -53.40 -22.18
N ASN A 24 -45.98 -53.95 -23.40
CA ASN A 24 -44.99 -53.73 -24.45
C ASN A 24 -45.01 -52.27 -24.92
N ASP A 25 -46.18 -51.62 -25.02
CA ASP A 25 -46.27 -50.17 -25.30
C ASP A 25 -45.54 -49.34 -24.21
N ALA A 26 -45.71 -49.70 -22.93
CA ALA A 26 -44.99 -49.04 -21.84
C ALA A 26 -43.47 -49.26 -21.91
N LEU A 27 -43.03 -50.47 -22.27
CA LEU A 27 -41.61 -50.79 -22.44
C LEU A 27 -40.99 -50.03 -23.62
N VAL A 28 -41.68 -49.94 -24.75
CA VAL A 28 -41.22 -49.20 -25.93
C VAL A 28 -41.11 -47.70 -25.64
N ARG A 29 -42.08 -47.12 -24.91
CA ARG A 29 -41.99 -45.71 -24.48
C ARG A 29 -40.83 -45.47 -23.50
N LEU A 30 -40.61 -46.40 -22.58
CA LEU A 30 -39.49 -46.30 -21.63
C LEU A 30 -38.15 -46.42 -22.36
N ASP A 31 -38.07 -47.30 -23.35
CA ASP A 31 -36.91 -47.54 -24.20
C ASP A 31 -36.48 -46.26 -24.96
N GLY A 32 -37.43 -45.46 -25.43
CA GLY A 32 -37.15 -44.16 -26.05
C GLY A 32 -36.82 -43.01 -25.11
N LEU A 33 -37.24 -43.07 -23.84
CA LEU A 33 -37.08 -41.96 -22.89
C LEU A 33 -35.87 -42.09 -21.96
N ILE A 34 -35.47 -43.32 -21.60
CA ILE A 34 -34.48 -43.54 -20.55
C ILE A 34 -33.09 -43.02 -20.93
N HIS A 35 -32.74 -43.06 -22.22
CA HIS A 35 -31.55 -42.43 -22.80
C HIS A 35 -31.95 -41.55 -23.99
N LEU A 36 -32.91 -40.66 -23.76
CA LEU A 36 -33.50 -39.85 -24.82
C LEU A 36 -32.41 -39.10 -25.61
N THR A 37 -32.27 -39.50 -26.87
CA THR A 37 -31.37 -38.90 -27.84
C THR A 37 -32.21 -38.49 -29.03
N VAL A 38 -32.07 -37.24 -29.46
CA VAL A 38 -32.82 -36.68 -30.58
C VAL A 38 -31.85 -36.15 -31.63
N ASP A 39 -32.18 -36.36 -32.89
CA ASP A 39 -31.41 -35.95 -34.06
C ASP A 39 -31.31 -34.42 -34.15
N SER A 40 -32.43 -33.73 -33.90
CA SER A 40 -32.50 -32.28 -33.89
C SER A 40 -33.66 -31.76 -33.04
N ARG A 41 -33.55 -30.50 -32.60
CA ARG A 41 -34.64 -29.72 -32.01
C ARG A 41 -35.05 -28.50 -32.83
N THR A 42 -34.44 -28.27 -33.98
CA THR A 42 -34.68 -27.09 -34.84
C THR A 42 -35.34 -27.43 -36.17
N GLN A 43 -35.45 -28.71 -36.51
CA GLN A 43 -36.06 -29.17 -37.75
C GLN A 43 -37.60 -29.12 -37.70
N THR A 44 -38.20 -28.24 -38.50
CA THR A 44 -39.66 -27.97 -38.49
C THR A 44 -40.51 -28.92 -39.33
N ALA A 45 -39.91 -29.74 -40.18
CA ALA A 45 -40.62 -30.77 -40.95
C ALA A 45 -40.00 -32.14 -40.68
N PRO A 46 -40.80 -33.20 -40.47
CA PRO A 46 -40.23 -34.54 -40.34
C PRO A 46 -39.41 -34.88 -41.59
N PRO A 47 -38.28 -35.62 -41.46
CA PRO A 47 -37.51 -36.09 -42.61
C PRO A 47 -38.41 -36.82 -43.62
N ILE A 48 -38.10 -36.72 -44.91
CA ILE A 48 -38.85 -37.40 -45.99
C ILE A 48 -38.69 -38.92 -45.89
N SER A 49 -37.61 -39.39 -45.28
CA SER A 49 -37.33 -40.81 -45.04
C SER A 49 -36.73 -40.96 -43.63
N PRO A 50 -37.56 -40.90 -42.58
CA PRO A 50 -37.08 -41.13 -41.22
C PRO A 50 -36.67 -42.59 -41.08
N THR A 51 -35.57 -42.82 -40.36
CA THR A 51 -35.12 -44.17 -40.04
C THR A 51 -35.74 -44.60 -38.71
N GLU A 52 -35.89 -45.91 -38.51
CA GLU A 52 -36.25 -46.44 -37.20
C GLU A 52 -35.32 -45.83 -36.13
N LEU A 53 -35.88 -45.45 -34.98
CA LEU A 53 -35.22 -44.76 -33.86
C LEU A 53 -34.99 -43.26 -34.02
N SER A 54 -35.23 -42.68 -35.21
CA SER A 54 -35.16 -41.23 -35.38
C SER A 54 -36.02 -40.51 -34.36
N ALA A 55 -35.48 -39.46 -33.78
CA ALA A 55 -36.13 -38.78 -32.68
C ALA A 55 -35.90 -37.27 -32.77
N PHE A 56 -36.91 -36.48 -32.50
CA PHE A 56 -36.84 -35.03 -32.63
C PHE A 56 -37.55 -34.37 -31.46
N ILE A 57 -37.06 -33.21 -31.06
CA ILE A 57 -37.89 -32.26 -30.31
C ILE A 57 -38.57 -31.39 -31.37
N VAL A 58 -39.90 -31.41 -31.40
CA VAL A 58 -40.64 -30.64 -32.41
C VAL A 58 -40.51 -29.15 -32.11
N PRO A 59 -39.87 -28.34 -32.97
CA PRO A 59 -39.82 -26.90 -32.77
C PRO A 59 -41.19 -26.26 -32.97
N ALA A 60 -41.34 -25.01 -32.51
CA ALA A 60 -42.50 -24.20 -32.85
C ALA A 60 -42.66 -24.06 -34.38
N GLY A 61 -43.89 -24.17 -34.87
CA GLY A 61 -44.17 -24.08 -36.31
C GLY A 61 -43.89 -25.39 -37.05
N GLY A 62 -43.91 -26.53 -36.35
CA GLY A 62 -43.87 -27.85 -36.96
C GLY A 62 -44.88 -28.00 -38.11
N THR A 63 -44.49 -28.71 -39.16
CA THR A 63 -45.28 -28.95 -40.37
C THR A 63 -45.41 -30.46 -40.64
N GLY A 64 -46.33 -30.85 -41.53
CA GLY A 64 -46.58 -32.27 -41.79
C GLY A 64 -46.98 -33.01 -40.51
N ALA A 65 -46.33 -34.14 -40.21
CA ALA A 65 -46.61 -34.91 -38.99
C ALA A 65 -46.26 -34.16 -37.69
N PHE A 66 -45.40 -33.15 -37.75
CA PHE A 66 -45.02 -32.32 -36.60
C PHE A 66 -46.03 -31.18 -36.34
N ALA A 67 -47.02 -31.00 -37.21
CA ALA A 67 -47.99 -29.91 -37.08
C ALA A 67 -48.79 -29.98 -35.76
N GLY A 68 -48.76 -28.89 -34.99
CA GLY A 68 -49.46 -28.78 -33.70
C GLY A 68 -48.82 -29.55 -32.55
N ARG A 69 -47.59 -30.08 -32.72
CA ARG A 69 -46.88 -30.91 -31.73
C ARG A 69 -45.70 -30.21 -31.07
N ASN A 70 -45.70 -28.88 -31.05
CA ASN A 70 -44.63 -28.05 -30.48
C ASN A 70 -44.14 -28.61 -29.13
N ASP A 71 -42.81 -28.64 -28.97
CA ASP A 71 -42.06 -29.08 -27.80
C ASP A 71 -42.18 -30.57 -27.43
N GLN A 72 -43.04 -31.33 -28.12
CA GLN A 72 -43.16 -32.77 -27.89
C GLN A 72 -41.93 -33.50 -28.45
N VAL A 73 -41.58 -34.61 -27.80
CA VAL A 73 -40.58 -35.54 -28.31
C VAL A 73 -41.27 -36.44 -29.32
N ALA A 74 -40.90 -36.30 -30.59
CA ALA A 74 -41.34 -37.16 -31.67
C ALA A 74 -40.35 -38.33 -31.80
N LEU A 75 -40.84 -39.56 -31.70
CA LEU A 75 -40.07 -40.80 -31.89
C LEU A 75 -40.61 -41.53 -33.12
N PHE A 76 -39.75 -41.91 -34.06
CA PHE A 76 -40.13 -42.70 -35.23
C PHE A 76 -39.87 -44.18 -34.96
N GLU A 77 -40.95 -44.93 -34.83
CA GLU A 77 -40.94 -46.35 -34.46
C GLU A 77 -42.08 -47.10 -35.16
N ASP A 78 -41.85 -48.36 -35.53
CA ASP A 78 -42.83 -49.23 -36.21
C ASP A 78 -43.49 -48.55 -37.44
N GLY A 79 -42.70 -47.74 -38.16
CA GLY A 79 -43.13 -47.01 -39.34
C GLY A 79 -44.02 -45.78 -39.09
N GLY A 80 -44.19 -45.34 -37.83
CA GLY A 80 -45.01 -44.20 -37.45
C GLY A 80 -44.35 -43.25 -36.44
N TRP A 81 -44.93 -42.05 -36.28
CA TRP A 81 -44.49 -41.08 -35.28
C TRP A 81 -45.31 -41.21 -33.99
N THR A 82 -44.61 -41.47 -32.89
CA THR A 82 -45.15 -41.37 -31.53
C THR A 82 -44.72 -40.04 -30.92
N PHE A 83 -45.67 -39.30 -30.34
CA PHE A 83 -45.37 -38.01 -29.71
C PHE A 83 -45.56 -38.10 -28.19
N LEU A 84 -44.52 -37.71 -27.47
CA LEU A 84 -44.49 -37.70 -26.02
C LEU A 84 -44.45 -36.26 -25.50
N VAL A 85 -45.40 -35.93 -24.64
CA VAL A 85 -45.43 -34.63 -23.96
C VAL A 85 -44.40 -34.66 -22.82
N PRO A 86 -43.35 -33.82 -22.87
CA PRO A 86 -42.32 -33.85 -21.84
C PRO A 86 -42.82 -33.33 -20.49
N ARG A 87 -42.26 -33.89 -19.41
CA ARG A 87 -42.48 -33.42 -18.03
C ARG A 87 -41.25 -32.71 -17.52
N ALA A 88 -41.45 -31.69 -16.69
CA ALA A 88 -40.34 -30.89 -16.16
C ALA A 88 -39.27 -31.80 -15.55
N GLY A 89 -38.01 -31.58 -15.94
CA GLY A 89 -36.87 -32.42 -15.56
C GLY A 89 -36.47 -33.48 -16.59
N TRP A 90 -37.23 -33.66 -17.68
CA TRP A 90 -36.80 -34.54 -18.78
C TRP A 90 -35.53 -34.02 -19.43
N GLN A 91 -34.60 -34.93 -19.75
CA GLN A 91 -33.33 -34.62 -20.39
C GLN A 91 -33.27 -35.31 -21.76
N ALA A 92 -32.69 -34.62 -22.75
CA ALA A 92 -32.47 -35.14 -24.09
C ALA A 92 -31.06 -34.76 -24.56
N TRP A 93 -30.34 -35.69 -25.18
CA TRP A 93 -29.13 -35.37 -25.94
C TRP A 93 -29.54 -34.96 -27.36
N VAL A 94 -29.18 -33.76 -27.79
CA VAL A 94 -29.49 -33.27 -29.14
C VAL A 94 -28.25 -33.45 -30.02
N ILE A 95 -28.32 -34.34 -31.01
CA ILE A 95 -27.16 -34.80 -31.79
C ILE A 95 -26.54 -33.66 -32.62
N ASP A 96 -27.36 -32.87 -33.32
CA ASP A 96 -26.86 -31.81 -34.22
C ASP A 96 -26.28 -30.59 -33.47
N GLU A 97 -26.73 -30.34 -32.24
CA GLU A 97 -26.17 -29.33 -31.33
C GLU A 97 -25.01 -29.88 -30.49
N ALA A 98 -24.89 -31.22 -30.36
CA ALA A 98 -23.99 -31.92 -29.45
C ALA A 98 -24.08 -31.45 -27.98
N GLU A 99 -25.30 -31.19 -27.51
CA GLU A 99 -25.58 -30.63 -26.18
C GLU A 99 -26.74 -31.37 -25.48
N HIS A 100 -26.61 -31.52 -24.15
CA HIS A 100 -27.74 -31.94 -23.32
C HIS A 100 -28.74 -30.80 -23.19
N ASN A 101 -30.02 -31.13 -23.31
CA ASN A 101 -31.13 -30.21 -23.12
C ASN A 101 -32.07 -30.74 -22.03
N LEU A 102 -32.56 -29.85 -21.19
CA LEU A 102 -33.52 -30.09 -20.12
C LEU A 102 -34.85 -29.42 -20.46
N TRP A 103 -35.95 -30.15 -20.30
CA TRP A 103 -37.30 -29.60 -20.35
C TRP A 103 -37.64 -28.91 -19.01
N THR A 104 -37.91 -27.62 -19.06
CA THR A 104 -38.21 -26.79 -17.87
C THR A 104 -39.67 -26.91 -17.40
N GLY A 105 -40.54 -27.53 -18.21
CA GLY A 105 -41.99 -27.48 -18.06
C GLY A 105 -42.67 -26.61 -19.12
N THR A 106 -41.92 -25.69 -19.75
CA THR A 106 -42.43 -24.77 -20.78
C THR A 106 -41.54 -24.69 -22.02
N GLU A 107 -40.25 -25.03 -21.92
CA GLU A 107 -39.31 -25.04 -23.06
C GLU A 107 -38.17 -26.06 -22.86
N TRP A 108 -37.54 -26.49 -23.96
CA TRP A 108 -36.27 -27.22 -23.94
C TRP A 108 -35.11 -26.21 -23.93
N ARG A 109 -34.26 -26.26 -22.90
CA ARG A 109 -33.04 -25.43 -22.79
C ARG A 109 -31.81 -26.30 -22.69
N ARG A 110 -30.66 -25.80 -23.16
CA ARG A 110 -29.36 -26.41 -22.83
C ARG A 110 -29.25 -26.60 -21.33
N ASP A 111 -28.75 -27.76 -20.93
CA ASP A 111 -28.46 -28.08 -19.55
C ASP A 111 -27.23 -27.25 -19.12
N SER A 112 -27.52 -26.05 -18.64
CA SER A 112 -26.62 -25.12 -17.98
C SER A 112 -27.10 -25.06 -16.53
N PRO A 113 -26.20 -25.10 -15.52
CA PRO A 113 -26.57 -25.48 -14.17
C PRO A 113 -27.82 -24.75 -13.67
N LEU A 114 -28.84 -25.53 -13.30
CA LEU A 114 -30.06 -25.06 -12.65
C LEU A 114 -29.72 -24.46 -11.29
N SER A 115 -29.55 -23.15 -11.22
CA SER A 115 -29.84 -22.43 -9.98
C SER A 115 -30.26 -20.99 -10.25
N SER A 116 -31.17 -20.48 -9.43
CA SER A 116 -31.62 -19.08 -9.35
C SER A 116 -30.52 -18.12 -8.84
N LEU A 117 -29.27 -18.57 -8.77
CA LEU A 117 -28.08 -17.81 -8.33
C LEU A 117 -27.06 -17.58 -9.47
N GLY A 118 -27.39 -17.97 -10.71
CA GLY A 118 -26.48 -17.93 -11.86
C GLY A 118 -25.56 -19.16 -11.92
N ALA A 119 -24.85 -19.33 -13.04
CA ALA A 119 -23.78 -20.32 -13.11
C ALA A 119 -22.73 -19.96 -12.05
N GLU A 120 -22.58 -20.80 -11.01
CA GLU A 120 -21.67 -20.52 -9.90
C GLU A 120 -20.22 -20.33 -10.38
N ARG A 121 -19.89 -20.90 -11.54
CA ARG A 121 -18.61 -20.82 -12.23
C ARG A 121 -18.83 -20.81 -13.74
N TRP A 122 -18.06 -19.99 -14.45
CA TRP A 122 -18.08 -19.88 -15.91
C TRP A 122 -16.67 -19.78 -16.47
N GLY A 123 -16.32 -20.72 -17.36
CA GLY A 123 -15.02 -20.81 -18.00
C GLY A 123 -15.12 -20.66 -19.52
N VAL A 124 -14.31 -19.80 -20.12
CA VAL A 124 -14.15 -19.70 -21.58
C VAL A 124 -12.74 -20.17 -21.92
N ASN A 125 -12.62 -21.34 -22.55
CA ASN A 125 -11.34 -22.04 -22.80
C ASN A 125 -10.46 -22.24 -21.55
N ALA A 126 -11.06 -22.16 -20.36
CA ALA A 126 -10.40 -22.28 -19.07
C ALA A 126 -11.34 -22.95 -18.06
N THR A 127 -10.79 -23.60 -17.04
CA THR A 127 -11.58 -24.14 -15.93
C THR A 127 -11.76 -23.07 -14.85
N ALA A 128 -13.01 -22.68 -14.58
CA ALA A 128 -13.33 -21.78 -13.45
C ALA A 128 -13.38 -22.55 -12.12
N ASP A 129 -13.01 -21.88 -11.02
CA ASP A 129 -12.89 -22.48 -9.68
C ASP A 129 -13.67 -21.66 -8.62
N THR A 130 -13.57 -22.03 -7.35
CA THR A 130 -14.28 -21.33 -6.26
C THR A 130 -13.80 -19.90 -6.01
N THR A 131 -12.57 -19.59 -6.40
CA THR A 131 -11.91 -18.30 -6.28
C THR A 131 -12.11 -17.49 -7.56
N ASN A 132 -11.80 -18.06 -8.72
CA ASN A 132 -11.96 -17.48 -10.05
C ASN A 132 -13.24 -18.00 -10.70
N ARG A 133 -14.39 -17.48 -10.23
CA ARG A 133 -15.71 -17.90 -10.73
C ARG A 133 -15.97 -17.51 -12.18
N LEU A 134 -15.26 -16.52 -12.71
CA LEU A 134 -15.18 -16.25 -14.14
C LEU A 134 -13.72 -16.43 -14.57
N ALA A 135 -13.45 -17.40 -15.45
CA ALA A 135 -12.13 -17.66 -16.00
C ALA A 135 -12.18 -17.56 -17.53
N VAL A 136 -11.25 -16.80 -18.12
CA VAL A 136 -11.16 -16.60 -19.57
C VAL A 136 -9.73 -16.83 -20.00
N SER A 137 -9.50 -17.79 -20.90
CA SER A 137 -8.22 -18.05 -21.57
C SER A 137 -8.38 -17.81 -23.07
N SER A 138 -8.26 -16.55 -23.48
CA SER A 138 -8.41 -16.10 -24.87
C SER A 138 -7.42 -14.98 -25.17
N ASP A 139 -7.21 -14.68 -26.45
CA ASP A 139 -6.34 -13.57 -26.89
C ASP A 139 -6.84 -12.20 -26.40
N ALA A 140 -8.16 -12.04 -26.21
CA ALA A 140 -8.78 -10.81 -25.71
C ALA A 140 -10.09 -11.06 -24.96
N SER A 141 -10.44 -10.12 -24.07
CA SER A 141 -11.75 -10.00 -23.42
C SER A 141 -12.32 -8.61 -23.68
N LEU A 142 -13.49 -8.52 -24.33
CA LEU A 142 -14.17 -7.27 -24.61
C LEU A 142 -15.36 -7.08 -23.66
N PHE A 143 -15.34 -5.98 -22.89
CA PHE A 143 -16.48 -5.52 -22.11
C PHE A 143 -17.00 -4.23 -22.73
N ASN A 144 -18.18 -4.29 -23.38
CA ASN A 144 -18.70 -3.18 -24.18
C ASN A 144 -19.86 -2.45 -23.48
N HIS A 145 -20.08 -1.21 -23.88
CA HIS A 145 -21.23 -0.41 -23.44
C HIS A 145 -22.52 -0.85 -24.16
N ALA A 146 -23.66 -0.56 -23.53
CA ALA A 146 -24.99 -0.81 -24.11
C ALA A 146 -25.60 0.47 -24.69
N GLY A 147 -24.77 1.28 -25.38
CA GLY A 147 -25.18 2.57 -25.98
C GLY A 147 -24.81 3.83 -25.20
N SER A 148 -24.33 3.73 -23.95
CA SER A 148 -23.83 4.87 -23.16
C SER A 148 -22.62 4.51 -22.30
N ASP A 149 -22.73 4.50 -20.97
CA ASP A 149 -21.65 4.21 -20.04
C ASP A 149 -21.42 2.70 -19.87
N HIS A 150 -20.17 2.32 -19.63
CA HIS A 150 -19.80 1.01 -19.09
C HIS A 150 -18.99 1.21 -17.80
N ARG A 151 -19.24 0.42 -16.75
CA ARG A 151 -18.51 0.49 -15.48
C ARG A 151 -18.20 -0.91 -14.97
N LEU A 152 -16.93 -1.17 -14.67
CA LEU A 152 -16.52 -2.30 -13.86
C LEU A 152 -16.50 -1.88 -12.39
N LYS A 153 -17.32 -2.52 -11.55
CA LYS A 153 -17.37 -2.26 -10.11
C LYS A 153 -16.60 -3.34 -9.37
N ILE A 154 -15.51 -2.96 -8.70
CA ILE A 154 -14.68 -3.85 -7.88
C ILE A 154 -14.83 -3.37 -6.44
N ASN A 155 -15.33 -4.23 -5.57
CA ASN A 155 -15.61 -3.90 -4.17
C ASN A 155 -14.73 -4.73 -3.23
N LYS A 156 -14.25 -4.10 -2.16
CA LYS A 156 -13.53 -4.77 -1.08
C LYS A 156 -14.34 -4.71 0.21
N ALA A 157 -14.16 -5.71 1.08
CA ALA A 157 -14.96 -5.86 2.30
C ALA A 157 -14.63 -4.81 3.38
N ALA A 158 -13.38 -4.39 3.48
CA ALA A 158 -12.91 -3.43 4.47
C ALA A 158 -11.75 -2.54 3.95
N ALA A 159 -11.40 -1.53 4.74
CA ALA A 159 -10.34 -0.57 4.42
C ALA A 159 -8.98 -1.25 4.13
N GLY A 160 -8.57 -2.23 4.93
CA GLY A 160 -7.28 -2.92 4.74
C GLY A 160 -7.23 -3.98 3.64
N ASN A 161 -8.34 -4.27 2.93
CA ASN A 161 -8.35 -5.26 1.85
C ASN A 161 -7.90 -4.67 0.51
N THR A 162 -7.77 -5.52 -0.50
CA THR A 162 -7.40 -5.12 -1.87
C THR A 162 -8.59 -5.27 -2.82
N ALA A 163 -8.84 -4.23 -3.61
CA ALA A 163 -9.67 -4.23 -4.81
C ALA A 163 -8.86 -3.61 -5.96
N SER A 164 -8.27 -4.45 -6.81
CA SER A 164 -7.33 -4.03 -7.86
C SER A 164 -7.53 -4.79 -9.16
N LEU A 165 -6.97 -4.25 -10.24
CA LEU A 165 -6.67 -5.00 -11.45
C LEU A 165 -5.20 -5.45 -11.36
N LEU A 166 -4.98 -6.76 -11.28
CA LEU A 166 -3.67 -7.39 -11.13
C LEU A 166 -3.16 -7.91 -12.48
N PHE A 167 -1.94 -7.52 -12.84
CA PHE A 167 -1.20 -7.99 -14.01
C PHE A 167 -0.18 -9.03 -13.58
N GLN A 168 -0.16 -10.19 -14.24
CA GLN A 168 0.68 -11.33 -13.87
C GLN A 168 1.48 -11.87 -15.06
N SER A 169 2.61 -12.50 -14.77
CA SER A 169 3.35 -13.35 -15.70
C SER A 169 3.67 -14.67 -15.01
N ASN A 170 3.34 -15.79 -15.67
CA ASN A 170 3.49 -17.14 -15.12
C ASN A 170 2.95 -17.26 -13.67
N TRP A 171 1.70 -16.85 -13.46
CA TRP A 171 1.01 -16.89 -12.16
C TRP A 171 1.64 -16.04 -11.03
N SER A 172 2.59 -15.15 -11.37
CA SER A 172 3.25 -14.26 -10.42
C SER A 172 2.90 -12.81 -10.71
N GLY A 173 2.46 -12.07 -9.68
CA GLY A 173 2.08 -10.65 -9.79
C GLY A 173 3.24 -9.76 -10.23
N ARG A 174 2.97 -8.80 -11.11
CA ARG A 174 3.98 -7.87 -11.64
C ARG A 174 3.60 -6.41 -11.47
N ALA A 175 2.33 -6.10 -11.66
CA ALA A 175 1.80 -4.76 -11.44
C ALA A 175 0.34 -4.86 -11.00
N GLU A 176 -0.13 -3.88 -10.24
CA GLU A 176 -1.57 -3.72 -9.98
C GLU A 176 -1.93 -2.25 -9.83
N PHE A 177 -3.20 -1.92 -10.08
CA PHE A 177 -3.75 -0.63 -9.71
C PHE A 177 -5.16 -0.76 -9.13
N GLY A 178 -5.49 0.11 -8.18
CA GLY A 178 -6.77 0.11 -7.47
C GLY A 178 -6.63 0.51 -6.00
N LEU A 179 -7.56 0.07 -5.17
CA LEU A 179 -7.52 0.28 -3.72
C LEU A 179 -6.77 -0.90 -3.09
N ALA A 180 -5.46 -0.76 -2.94
CA ALA A 180 -4.56 -1.88 -2.63
C ALA A 180 -4.04 -1.80 -1.19
N GLY A 181 -4.78 -2.39 -0.24
CA GLY A 181 -4.39 -2.46 1.17
C GLY A 181 -4.81 -1.26 2.04
N ASP A 182 -5.50 -0.29 1.45
CA ASP A 182 -6.15 0.86 2.08
C ASP A 182 -7.30 1.36 1.18
N ASP A 183 -7.85 2.57 1.43
CA ASP A 183 -8.81 3.21 0.50
C ASP A 183 -8.17 4.31 -0.37
N ASP A 184 -6.84 4.39 -0.45
CA ASP A 184 -6.16 5.30 -1.37
C ASP A 184 -5.98 4.61 -2.72
N PHE A 185 -5.92 5.39 -3.80
CA PHE A 185 -5.66 4.82 -5.12
C PHE A 185 -4.16 4.58 -5.30
N ARG A 186 -3.79 3.35 -5.61
CA ARG A 186 -2.39 2.91 -5.73
C ARG A 186 -2.10 2.39 -7.13
N VAL A 187 -0.87 2.60 -7.57
CA VAL A 187 -0.24 1.82 -8.64
C VAL A 187 0.99 1.16 -8.04
N LYS A 188 1.02 -0.17 -8.02
CA LYS A 188 2.09 -0.96 -7.42
C LYS A 188 2.77 -1.84 -8.45
N VAL A 189 4.07 -2.08 -8.26
CA VAL A 189 4.86 -3.01 -9.09
C VAL A 189 5.64 -3.98 -8.21
N SER A 190 5.91 -5.16 -8.74
CA SER A 190 6.64 -6.23 -8.06
C SER A 190 7.49 -7.02 -9.04
N ALA A 191 8.73 -7.33 -8.66
CA ALA A 191 9.62 -8.19 -9.44
C ALA A 191 9.32 -9.69 -9.23
N ASP A 192 8.84 -10.06 -8.05
CA ASP A 192 8.72 -11.45 -7.55
C ASP A 192 7.28 -11.87 -7.24
N GLY A 193 6.31 -10.95 -7.30
CA GLY A 193 4.91 -11.16 -6.93
C GLY A 193 4.63 -11.19 -5.43
N SER A 194 5.63 -10.94 -4.60
CA SER A 194 5.54 -10.97 -3.13
C SER A 194 5.90 -9.62 -2.50
N THR A 195 6.98 -9.00 -2.98
CA THR A 195 7.45 -7.68 -2.56
C THR A 195 6.85 -6.62 -3.48
N TRP A 196 6.02 -5.73 -2.94
CA TRP A 196 5.33 -4.70 -3.71
C TRP A 196 5.88 -3.31 -3.39
N HIS A 197 6.04 -2.51 -4.44
CA HIS A 197 6.48 -1.11 -4.36
C HIS A 197 5.38 -0.17 -4.87
N ASP A 198 5.06 0.87 -4.11
CA ASP A 198 4.17 1.95 -4.56
C ASP A 198 4.88 2.86 -5.58
N ALA A 199 4.45 2.81 -6.83
CA ALA A 199 4.91 3.71 -7.89
C ALA A 199 4.13 5.03 -7.88
N LEU A 200 2.81 4.98 -7.62
CA LEU A 200 1.91 6.12 -7.49
C LEU A 200 0.97 5.88 -6.31
N ALA A 201 0.76 6.90 -5.50
CA ALA A 201 -0.24 6.91 -4.43
C ALA A 201 -1.05 8.21 -4.53
N ILE A 202 -2.38 8.10 -4.55
CA ILE A 202 -3.29 9.25 -4.58
C ILE A 202 -4.17 9.20 -3.34
N ASP A 203 -4.09 10.25 -2.53
CA ASP A 203 -4.83 10.38 -1.29
C ASP A 203 -6.30 10.62 -1.57
N ARG A 204 -7.15 9.80 -0.96
CA ARG A 204 -8.60 9.81 -1.18
C ARG A 204 -9.29 11.11 -0.74
N ALA A 205 -8.72 11.82 0.24
CA ALA A 205 -9.35 12.99 0.84
C ALA A 205 -8.99 14.29 0.11
N SER A 206 -7.74 14.40 -0.34
CA SER A 206 -7.16 15.62 -0.92
C SER A 206 -6.92 15.52 -2.42
N GLY A 207 -6.86 14.31 -2.99
CA GLY A 207 -6.43 14.08 -4.37
C GLY A 207 -4.93 14.29 -4.60
N SER A 208 -4.14 14.45 -3.54
CA SER A 208 -2.69 14.63 -3.65
C SER A 208 -2.01 13.36 -4.18
N ALA A 209 -1.24 13.51 -5.24
CA ALA A 209 -0.47 12.43 -5.85
C ALA A 209 0.99 12.46 -5.36
N ALA A 210 1.49 11.31 -4.91
CA ALA A 210 2.90 11.08 -4.60
C ALA A 210 3.47 10.01 -5.54
N LEU A 211 4.78 10.07 -5.77
CA LEU A 211 5.55 9.03 -6.46
C LEU A 211 6.56 8.42 -5.47
N PRO A 212 6.12 7.53 -4.55
CA PRO A 212 6.91 7.12 -3.38
C PRO A 212 8.28 6.53 -3.74
N ALA A 213 8.32 5.74 -4.82
CA ALA A 213 9.53 5.09 -5.31
C ALA A 213 10.45 6.01 -6.14
N SER A 214 10.01 7.22 -6.52
CA SER A 214 10.77 8.11 -7.42
C SER A 214 11.80 8.96 -6.68
N PRO A 215 13.12 8.82 -6.95
CA PRO A 215 14.15 9.58 -6.24
C PRO A 215 14.05 11.10 -6.39
N TRP A 216 13.56 11.57 -7.55
CA TRP A 216 13.41 13.00 -7.85
C TRP A 216 12.12 13.62 -7.27
N ALA A 217 11.17 12.78 -6.85
CA ALA A 217 9.90 13.19 -6.25
C ALA A 217 9.89 12.95 -4.72
N ALA A 218 11.03 12.59 -4.14
CA ALA A 218 11.14 12.42 -2.70
C ALA A 218 10.91 13.75 -1.98
N GLY A 219 9.97 13.75 -1.03
CA GLY A 219 9.66 14.93 -0.22
C GLY A 219 10.87 15.40 0.58
N ALA A 220 10.97 16.71 0.79
CA ALA A 220 12.02 17.30 1.60
C ALA A 220 11.87 16.86 3.08
N ASN A 221 12.97 16.41 3.69
CA ASN A 221 12.97 16.09 5.12
C ASN A 221 12.93 17.37 5.96
N LEU A 222 11.89 17.53 6.77
CA LEU A 222 11.68 18.64 7.70
C LEU A 222 12.48 18.48 9.00
N LEU A 223 13.03 17.29 9.27
CA LEU A 223 13.94 17.04 10.39
C LEU A 223 15.38 17.28 9.97
N VAL A 224 16.13 18.04 10.75
CA VAL A 224 17.57 18.22 10.60
C VAL A 224 18.30 17.03 11.25
N ASN A 225 19.36 16.57 10.62
CA ASN A 225 20.22 15.47 11.03
C ASN A 225 19.45 14.15 11.21
N GLY A 226 18.53 13.83 10.30
CA GLY A 226 17.63 12.68 10.41
C GLY A 226 18.31 11.31 10.38
N ASP A 227 19.54 11.24 9.88
CA ASP A 227 20.42 10.05 9.92
C ASP A 227 21.49 10.13 11.02
N MET A 228 21.47 11.19 11.84
CA MET A 228 22.42 11.47 12.92
C MET A 228 23.89 11.52 12.48
N ALA A 229 24.16 11.82 11.20
CA ALA A 229 25.52 11.87 10.66
C ALA A 229 26.36 13.03 11.24
N ILE A 230 25.73 14.14 11.63
CA ILE A 230 26.40 15.28 12.24
C ILE A 230 26.44 15.12 13.76
N ASN A 231 27.64 15.24 14.34
CA ASN A 231 27.84 15.13 15.79
C ASN A 231 28.87 16.16 16.29
N GLN A 232 28.54 17.44 16.18
CA GLN A 232 29.41 18.53 16.63
C GLN A 232 29.65 18.50 18.15
N ARG A 233 28.73 17.88 18.90
CA ARG A 233 28.78 17.75 20.36
C ARG A 233 29.72 16.63 20.82
N GLY A 234 30.11 15.72 19.92
CA GLY A 234 30.98 14.58 20.25
C GLY A 234 30.31 13.56 21.16
N PHE A 235 28.99 13.41 21.07
CA PHE A 235 28.24 12.44 21.86
C PHE A 235 28.59 11.01 21.43
N ALA A 236 29.12 10.19 22.35
CA ALA A 236 29.56 8.83 22.05
C ALA A 236 28.43 7.78 22.05
N GLY A 237 27.19 8.17 22.39
CA GLY A 237 26.11 7.26 22.74
C GLY A 237 26.01 7.03 24.25
N GLY A 238 24.90 6.45 24.69
CA GLY A 238 24.57 6.19 26.08
C GLY A 238 23.39 7.02 26.58
N ALA A 239 23.35 7.23 27.91
CA ALA A 239 22.29 7.97 28.56
C ALA A 239 22.40 9.48 28.32
N LEU A 240 21.27 10.10 27.96
CA LEU A 240 21.06 11.54 27.89
C LEU A 240 20.02 11.95 28.92
N THR A 241 20.37 12.95 29.74
CA THR A 241 19.44 13.59 30.66
C THR A 241 18.37 14.36 29.88
N ALA A 242 17.18 14.50 30.47
CA ALA A 242 16.07 15.21 29.86
C ALA A 242 16.46 16.59 29.33
N GLY A 243 16.10 16.88 28.08
CA GLY A 243 16.40 18.15 27.41
C GLY A 243 17.82 18.27 26.83
N VAL A 244 18.73 17.34 27.13
CA VAL A 244 20.12 17.40 26.65
C VAL A 244 20.22 16.90 25.21
N TYR A 245 20.88 17.69 24.37
CA TYR A 245 21.18 17.36 22.98
C TYR A 245 22.35 16.37 22.88
N GLY A 246 22.17 15.30 22.11
CA GLY A 246 23.18 14.28 21.81
C GLY A 246 23.75 14.47 20.42
N PHE A 247 23.23 13.71 19.44
CA PHE A 247 23.60 13.81 18.03
C PHE A 247 23.02 15.08 17.39
N ASP A 248 23.71 16.20 17.65
CA ASP A 248 23.37 17.54 17.19
C ASP A 248 21.92 17.92 17.54
N ARG A 249 21.03 18.09 16.55
CA ARG A 249 19.63 18.51 16.70
C ARG A 249 18.70 17.58 17.49
N TRP A 250 19.15 16.39 17.86
CA TRP A 250 18.34 15.43 18.61
C TRP A 250 18.62 15.54 20.11
N LYS A 251 17.58 15.83 20.91
CA LYS A 251 17.66 15.83 22.37
C LYS A 251 16.82 14.73 23.00
N ALA A 252 17.13 14.40 24.25
CA ALA A 252 16.26 13.56 25.05
C ALA A 252 14.97 14.30 25.45
N ALA A 253 13.85 13.58 25.46
CA ALA A 253 12.58 14.08 25.96
C ALA A 253 12.58 14.18 27.50
N THR A 254 11.43 14.52 28.10
CA THR A 254 11.28 14.78 29.55
C THR A 254 11.71 13.63 30.47
N GLY A 255 11.71 12.38 29.99
CA GLY A 255 12.15 11.20 30.74
C GLY A 255 13.63 10.82 30.54
N GLY A 256 14.40 11.60 29.77
CA GLY A 256 15.71 11.17 29.29
C GLY A 256 15.62 10.20 28.12
N ALA A 257 16.78 9.79 27.61
CA ALA A 257 16.91 8.78 26.56
C ALA A 257 18.19 7.98 26.75
N ASN A 258 18.23 6.75 26.24
CA ASN A 258 19.47 6.00 26.09
C ASN A 258 19.58 5.47 24.66
N LEU A 259 20.57 5.95 23.93
CA LEU A 259 20.71 5.65 22.51
C LEU A 259 22.17 5.47 22.09
N SER A 260 22.38 4.65 21.07
CA SER A 260 23.68 4.50 20.40
C SER A 260 23.50 4.59 18.88
N LEU A 261 24.61 4.81 18.17
CA LEU A 261 24.66 4.92 16.72
C LEU A 261 25.69 3.94 16.15
N GLY A 262 25.24 3.03 15.30
CA GLY A 262 26.08 2.12 14.52
C GLY A 262 25.95 2.45 13.03
N GLY A 263 26.95 3.13 12.46
CA GLY A 263 26.80 3.70 11.11
C GLY A 263 25.68 4.74 11.08
N PHE A 264 24.61 4.47 10.34
CA PHE A 264 23.39 5.30 10.30
C PHE A 264 22.19 4.66 11.04
N SER A 265 22.41 3.52 11.69
CA SER A 265 21.40 2.82 12.47
C SER A 265 21.43 3.29 13.91
N ILE A 266 20.30 3.78 14.37
CA ILE A 266 20.09 4.30 15.72
C ILE A 266 19.46 3.17 16.53
N THR A 267 20.06 2.85 17.67
CA THR A 267 19.44 1.95 18.65
C THR A 267 18.97 2.77 19.84
N LEU A 268 17.65 2.92 19.99
CA LEU A 268 17.02 3.58 21.11
C LEU A 268 16.65 2.52 22.15
N THR A 269 17.45 2.43 23.21
CA THR A 269 17.33 1.40 24.24
C THR A 269 16.23 1.72 25.24
N SER A 270 16.07 3.00 25.58
CA SER A 270 15.01 3.47 26.47
C SER A 270 14.77 4.97 26.32
N GLY A 271 13.65 5.44 26.87
CA GLY A 271 13.26 6.84 26.84
C GLY A 271 12.80 7.29 25.46
N ALA A 272 12.87 8.60 25.21
CA ALA A 272 12.40 9.18 23.96
C ALA A 272 13.36 10.27 23.48
N ILE A 273 13.53 10.35 22.17
CA ILE A 273 14.23 11.47 21.52
C ILE A 273 13.21 12.41 20.92
N ILE A 274 13.55 13.69 20.88
CA ILE A 274 12.69 14.75 20.37
C ILE A 274 13.51 15.71 19.52
N GLN A 275 12.92 16.14 18.40
CA GLN A 275 13.43 17.24 17.62
C GLN A 275 12.34 18.32 17.48
N PRO A 276 12.59 19.55 17.96
CA PRO A 276 11.69 20.68 17.71
C PRO A 276 11.83 21.15 16.26
N VAL A 277 10.70 21.26 15.54
CA VAL A 277 10.67 21.67 14.13
C VAL A 277 9.95 23.02 14.00
N GLU A 278 10.63 24.01 13.43
CA GLU A 278 10.06 25.34 13.17
C GLU A 278 9.42 25.39 11.78
N PRO A 279 8.14 25.78 11.64
CA PRO A 279 7.50 25.89 10.33
C PRO A 279 8.18 26.97 9.46
N ALA A 280 8.62 28.07 10.07
CA ALA A 280 9.28 29.17 9.37
C ALA A 280 10.62 28.77 8.72
N LEU A 281 11.33 27.76 9.25
CA LEU A 281 12.54 27.22 8.63
C LEU A 281 12.25 26.64 7.25
N TRP A 282 11.03 26.16 7.04
CA TRP A 282 10.58 25.48 5.83
C TRP A 282 9.61 26.34 4.99
N GLY A 283 9.56 27.64 5.25
CA GLY A 283 8.70 28.59 4.52
C GLY A 283 7.20 28.42 4.82
N LEU A 284 6.86 27.87 5.99
CA LEU A 284 5.48 27.66 6.42
C LEU A 284 5.12 28.60 7.58
N SER A 285 3.86 28.99 7.65
CA SER A 285 3.31 29.75 8.78
C SER A 285 2.88 28.84 9.94
N SER A 286 2.41 27.62 9.64
CA SER A 286 1.98 26.63 10.62
C SER A 286 2.02 25.21 10.03
N PHE A 287 2.11 24.21 10.91
CA PHE A 287 1.91 22.79 10.57
C PHE A 287 0.48 22.30 10.86
N ALA A 288 -0.32 23.08 11.59
CA ALA A 288 -1.69 22.71 11.95
C ALA A 288 -2.54 22.39 10.71
N GLY A 289 -3.24 21.25 10.75
CA GLY A 289 -4.09 20.78 9.65
C GLY A 289 -3.34 20.22 8.44
N LEU A 290 -2.01 20.31 8.39
CA LEU A 290 -1.22 19.72 7.30
C LEU A 290 -0.90 18.26 7.63
N PRO A 291 -1.24 17.28 6.77
CA PRO A 291 -0.80 15.91 6.97
C PRO A 291 0.72 15.85 6.91
N LEU A 292 1.34 15.29 7.95
CA LEU A 292 2.77 15.06 8.04
C LEU A 292 3.03 13.56 8.15
N THR A 293 3.88 13.03 7.28
CA THR A 293 4.28 11.63 7.33
C THR A 293 5.67 11.51 7.92
N LEU A 294 5.78 10.79 9.04
CA LEU A 294 7.07 10.38 9.60
C LEU A 294 7.39 8.96 9.16
N SER A 295 8.60 8.75 8.68
CA SER A 295 9.09 7.45 8.25
C SER A 295 10.50 7.15 8.75
N VAL A 296 10.77 5.87 8.91
CA VAL A 296 12.08 5.29 9.25
C VAL A 296 12.35 4.08 8.37
N GLU A 297 13.61 3.69 8.23
CA GLU A 297 14.02 2.46 7.54
C GLU A 297 14.43 1.37 8.52
N ASP A 298 14.11 0.13 8.16
CA ASP A 298 14.57 -1.10 8.81
C ASP A 298 14.31 -1.13 10.31
N LEU A 299 13.08 -0.78 10.70
CA LEU A 299 12.65 -0.77 12.10
C LEU A 299 12.59 -2.21 12.64
N THR A 300 13.38 -2.48 13.68
CA THR A 300 13.51 -3.79 14.34
C THR A 300 13.43 -3.66 15.86
N GLY A 301 13.24 -4.79 16.56
CA GLY A 301 13.13 -4.85 18.03
C GLY A 301 11.72 -4.60 18.57
N GLY A 302 10.88 -3.84 17.85
CA GLY A 302 9.52 -3.52 18.26
C GLY A 302 8.94 -2.34 17.49
N SER A 303 7.71 -1.97 17.82
CA SER A 303 7.07 -0.80 17.23
C SER A 303 7.65 0.51 17.78
N LEU A 304 7.62 1.54 16.93
CA LEU A 304 8.03 2.90 17.27
C LEU A 304 6.79 3.76 17.48
N THR A 305 6.65 4.33 18.68
CA THR A 305 5.66 5.35 18.96
C THR A 305 6.17 6.70 18.45
N VAL A 306 5.33 7.39 17.69
CA VAL A 306 5.62 8.69 17.08
C VAL A 306 4.61 9.69 17.58
N THR A 307 5.10 10.83 18.07
CA THR A 307 4.26 11.96 18.47
C THR A 307 4.68 13.19 17.67
N ILE A 308 3.72 13.86 17.03
CA ILE A 308 3.91 15.07 16.25
C ILE A 308 2.94 16.12 16.81
N GLY A 309 3.47 17.09 17.56
CA GLY A 309 2.64 18.01 18.34
C GLY A 309 1.82 17.24 19.39
N SER A 310 0.50 17.41 19.36
CA SER A 310 -0.45 16.70 20.21
C SER A 310 -0.85 15.31 19.71
N GLN A 311 -0.54 14.98 18.45
CA GLN A 311 -1.00 13.75 17.81
C GLN A 311 0.00 12.61 17.99
N SER A 312 -0.49 11.39 18.18
CA SER A 312 0.36 10.20 18.31
C SER A 312 -0.11 9.05 17.44
N GLY A 313 0.84 8.24 16.99
CA GLY A 313 0.60 7.02 16.24
C GLY A 313 1.78 6.06 16.39
N THR A 314 1.69 4.92 15.70
CA THR A 314 2.68 3.86 15.82
C THR A 314 3.14 3.39 14.46
N ILE A 315 4.45 3.22 14.30
CA ILE A 315 5.06 2.54 13.16
C ILE A 315 5.38 1.12 13.61
N SER A 316 4.76 0.12 12.96
CA SER A 316 5.10 -1.29 13.21
C SER A 316 6.46 -1.64 12.62
N ALA A 317 7.22 -2.49 13.33
CA ALA A 317 8.48 -3.04 12.87
C ALA A 317 8.36 -3.72 11.49
N GLY A 318 9.43 -3.65 10.70
CA GLY A 318 9.49 -4.22 9.37
C GLY A 318 10.70 -3.71 8.59
N ALA A 319 11.10 -4.48 7.59
CA ALA A 319 12.14 -4.09 6.64
C ALA A 319 11.68 -2.92 5.74
N GLY A 320 12.66 -2.20 5.19
CA GLY A 320 12.42 -1.08 4.30
C GLY A 320 11.79 0.12 5.01
N ARG A 321 11.20 1.03 4.24
CA ARG A 321 10.62 2.26 4.78
C ARG A 321 9.24 1.98 5.39
N ARG A 322 9.08 2.32 6.66
CA ARG A 322 7.84 2.21 7.43
C ARG A 322 7.43 3.60 7.88
N SER A 323 6.14 3.89 7.93
CA SER A 323 5.66 5.24 8.21
C SER A 323 4.36 5.31 8.98
N VAL A 324 4.11 6.49 9.54
CA VAL A 324 2.82 6.90 10.08
C VAL A 324 2.55 8.34 9.65
N THR A 325 1.30 8.62 9.28
CA THR A 325 0.85 9.94 8.90
C THR A 325 -0.02 10.49 10.03
N LEU A 326 0.32 11.68 10.52
CA LEU A 326 -0.41 12.39 11.57
C LEU A 326 -0.66 13.82 11.11
N THR A 327 -1.82 14.35 11.46
CA THR A 327 -2.20 15.73 11.11
C THR A 327 -2.23 16.56 12.39
N PRO A 328 -1.24 17.45 12.63
CA PRO A 328 -1.22 18.30 13.82
C PRO A 328 -2.53 19.04 14.02
N ALA A 329 -2.99 19.12 15.27
CA ALA A 329 -4.28 19.74 15.59
C ALA A 329 -4.22 21.26 15.42
N ALA A 330 -5.39 21.91 15.36
CA ALA A 330 -5.47 23.38 15.26
C ALA A 330 -4.74 24.11 16.42
N GLY A 331 -4.61 23.47 17.59
CA GLY A 331 -3.88 24.01 18.73
C GLY A 331 -2.35 23.84 18.66
N ASP A 332 -1.83 23.01 17.75
CA ASP A 332 -0.39 22.79 17.56
C ASP A 332 0.22 23.94 16.76
N THR A 333 0.44 25.08 17.45
CA THR A 333 0.97 26.32 16.85
C THR A 333 2.45 26.50 17.16
N GLY A 334 3.19 27.13 16.22
CA GLY A 334 4.61 27.44 16.41
C GLY A 334 5.55 26.25 16.23
N VAL A 335 6.50 26.10 17.16
CA VAL A 335 7.50 25.02 17.14
C VAL A 335 6.83 23.69 17.43
N LEU A 336 6.93 22.76 16.48
CA LEU A 336 6.30 21.46 16.58
C LEU A 336 7.27 20.43 17.18
N PRO A 337 6.98 19.85 18.36
CA PRO A 337 7.77 18.76 18.89
C PRO A 337 7.52 17.48 18.09
N VAL A 338 8.59 16.85 17.60
CA VAL A 338 8.54 15.54 16.95
C VAL A 338 9.30 14.56 17.81
N GLN A 339 8.56 13.68 18.49
CA GLN A 339 9.10 12.75 19.46
C GLN A 339 8.99 11.30 18.96
N LEU A 340 10.05 10.53 19.22
CA LEU A 340 10.18 9.13 18.88
C LEU A 340 10.53 8.35 20.15
N SER A 341 9.76 7.29 20.44
CA SER A 341 10.01 6.42 21.59
C SER A 341 9.70 4.96 21.26
N PRO A 342 10.44 3.99 21.83
CA PRO A 342 10.07 2.59 21.70
C PRO A 342 8.69 2.35 22.32
N SER A 343 7.81 1.58 21.67
CA SER A 343 6.56 1.17 22.29
C SER A 343 6.78 0.12 23.39
N ALA A 344 7.81 -0.73 23.23
CA ALA A 344 8.32 -1.66 24.22
C ALA A 344 9.73 -2.11 23.82
N GLY A 345 10.60 -2.37 24.81
CA GLY A 345 11.96 -2.85 24.58
C GLY A 345 12.85 -1.87 23.81
N ALA A 346 14.06 -2.32 23.47
CA ALA A 346 14.96 -1.57 22.61
C ALA A 346 14.54 -1.72 21.14
N ILE A 347 14.60 -0.64 20.38
CA ILE A 347 14.34 -0.65 18.94
C ILE A 347 15.55 -0.12 18.17
N SER A 348 15.71 -0.58 16.94
CA SER A 348 16.71 -0.05 16.01
C SER A 348 16.08 0.36 14.69
N PHE A 349 16.49 1.50 14.14
CA PHE A 349 15.98 2.05 12.89
C PHE A 349 16.97 3.05 12.29
N ALA A 350 16.81 3.41 11.02
CA ALA A 350 17.67 4.38 10.33
C ALA A 350 16.88 5.47 9.60
N ARG A 351 17.57 6.56 9.20
CA ARG A 351 17.09 7.55 8.22
C ARG A 351 15.70 8.10 8.55
N ILE A 352 15.61 8.81 9.68
CA ILE A 352 14.38 9.43 10.16
C ILE A 352 13.99 10.57 9.25
N LYS A 353 12.79 10.50 8.68
CA LYS A 353 12.28 11.50 7.76
C LYS A 353 10.90 11.96 8.18
N LEU A 354 10.71 13.27 8.28
CA LEU A 354 9.41 13.90 8.36
C LEU A 354 9.17 14.67 7.07
N GLU A 355 8.06 14.43 6.40
CA GLU A 355 7.71 15.13 5.18
C GLU A 355 6.25 15.54 5.14
N ARG A 356 5.95 16.55 4.31
CA ARG A 356 4.57 16.98 4.07
C ARG A 356 3.86 15.97 3.17
N GLY A 357 2.58 15.79 3.44
CA GLY A 357 1.70 14.97 2.65
C GLY A 357 1.39 13.63 3.32
N PRO A 358 0.44 12.88 2.73
CA PRO A 358 -0.13 11.69 3.34
C PRO A 358 0.65 10.41 3.06
N PHE A 359 1.74 10.48 2.28
CA PHE A 359 2.52 9.31 1.89
C PHE A 359 4.00 9.49 2.21
N ALA A 360 4.63 8.41 2.67
CA ALA A 360 6.07 8.36 2.79
C ALA A 360 6.70 8.17 1.42
N THR A 361 7.75 8.92 1.14
CA THR A 361 8.60 8.74 -0.04
C THR A 361 9.97 8.22 0.38
N ASN A 362 10.76 7.75 -0.59
CA ASN A 362 12.11 7.27 -0.34
C ASN A 362 12.98 8.30 0.41
N TRP A 363 14.00 7.78 1.11
CA TRP A 363 15.02 8.62 1.71
C TRP A 363 15.78 9.41 0.63
N ALA A 364 15.79 10.73 0.78
CA ALA A 364 16.61 11.62 -0.01
C ALA A 364 17.56 12.36 0.93
N ALA A 365 18.81 11.92 1.00
CA ALA A 365 19.84 12.57 1.79
C ALA A 365 20.07 13.99 1.27
N ARG A 366 20.11 14.97 2.17
CA ARG A 366 20.63 16.30 1.80
C ARG A 366 22.14 16.20 1.62
N PRO A 367 22.75 17.01 0.73
CA PRO A 367 24.19 17.15 0.69
C PRO A 367 24.74 17.49 2.08
N LEU A 368 25.85 16.86 2.47
CA LEU A 368 26.42 17.00 3.82
C LEU A 368 26.67 18.47 4.20
N SER A 369 27.09 19.30 3.25
CA SER A 369 27.30 20.73 3.47
C SER A 369 26.01 21.47 3.88
N VAL A 370 24.89 21.14 3.24
CA VAL A 370 23.58 21.72 3.57
C VAL A 370 23.12 21.23 4.94
N GLU A 371 23.30 19.94 5.23
CA GLU A 371 23.00 19.35 6.54
C GLU A 371 23.80 20.02 7.66
N GLN A 372 25.10 20.20 7.46
CA GLN A 372 26.00 20.89 8.38
C GLN A 372 25.61 22.35 8.58
N MET A 373 25.22 23.06 7.52
CA MET A 373 24.74 24.44 7.62
C MET A 373 23.45 24.52 8.46
N LEU A 374 22.52 23.58 8.28
CA LEU A 374 21.30 23.51 9.09
C LEU A 374 21.59 23.18 10.56
N CYS A 375 22.52 22.28 10.83
CA CYS A 375 22.98 21.98 12.20
C CYS A 375 23.64 23.20 12.86
N ARG A 376 24.58 23.85 12.15
CA ARG A 376 25.34 25.02 12.61
C ARG A 376 24.50 26.27 12.86
N ARG A 377 23.30 26.33 12.28
CA ARG A 377 22.32 27.36 12.60
C ARG A 377 21.85 27.28 14.06
N TYR A 378 21.83 26.11 14.66
CA TYR A 378 21.37 25.89 16.04
C TYR A 378 22.52 25.70 17.01
N TYR A 379 23.55 24.97 16.63
CA TYR A 379 24.71 24.75 17.47
C TYR A 379 25.99 24.74 16.66
N LEU A 380 26.97 25.54 17.08
CA LEU A 380 28.31 25.57 16.49
C LEU A 380 29.34 25.37 17.59
N LYS A 381 30.10 24.29 17.48
CA LYS A 381 31.36 24.13 18.23
C LYS A 381 32.49 24.70 17.37
N GLN A 382 33.20 25.69 17.90
CA GLN A 382 34.37 26.25 17.24
C GLN A 382 35.53 25.26 17.39
N ASP A 383 36.17 24.91 16.28
CA ASP A 383 37.40 24.12 16.32
C ASP A 383 38.60 24.98 16.72
N GLY A 384 39.45 24.42 17.58
CA GLY A 384 40.70 25.03 18.01
C GLY A 384 40.55 26.08 19.12
N GLN A 385 41.66 26.79 19.34
CA GLN A 385 41.81 27.81 20.37
C GLN A 385 41.78 29.20 19.73
N VAL A 386 41.12 30.15 20.38
CA VAL A 386 41.20 31.58 20.02
C VAL A 386 42.15 32.27 21.01
N LEU A 387 43.31 32.71 20.52
CA LEU A 387 44.27 33.48 21.30
C LEU A 387 44.20 34.96 20.91
N ILE A 388 43.87 35.81 21.88
CA ILE A 388 44.09 37.25 21.75
C ILE A 388 45.43 37.58 22.41
N ASP A 389 46.33 38.19 21.65
CA ASP A 389 47.64 38.63 22.11
C ASP A 389 47.93 40.02 21.55
N ALA A 390 47.94 41.02 22.43
CA ALA A 390 48.05 42.42 22.03
C ALA A 390 48.86 43.23 23.06
N TYR A 391 49.38 44.38 22.64
CA TYR A 391 49.92 45.39 23.55
C TYR A 391 48.90 46.49 23.73
N GLN A 392 48.52 46.78 24.98
CA GLN A 392 47.40 47.68 25.29
C GLN A 392 47.73 48.63 26.44
N ALA A 393 47.10 49.80 26.44
CA ALA A 393 47.07 50.68 27.61
C ALA A 393 46.22 50.06 28.73
N ALA A 394 46.43 50.51 29.97
CA ALA A 394 45.58 50.10 31.10
C ALA A 394 44.10 50.41 30.80
N ALA A 395 43.21 49.46 31.10
CA ALA A 395 41.77 49.49 30.82
C ALA A 395 41.37 49.55 29.33
N ALA A 396 42.30 49.36 28.39
CA ALA A 396 41.98 49.24 26.97
C ALA A 396 41.67 47.77 26.58
N ALA A 397 40.66 47.58 25.73
CA ALA A 397 40.21 46.27 25.28
C ALA A 397 40.72 45.93 23.87
N SER A 398 41.17 44.69 23.68
CA SER A 398 41.41 44.08 22.37
C SER A 398 40.25 43.17 22.01
N ARG A 399 39.85 43.15 20.73
CA ARG A 399 38.73 42.34 20.24
C ARG A 399 39.12 41.59 18.97
N GLN A 400 38.68 40.35 18.86
CA GLN A 400 38.82 39.53 17.66
C GLN A 400 37.44 39.07 17.20
N ARG A 401 37.08 39.35 15.95
CA ARG A 401 35.82 38.87 15.37
C ARG A 401 35.91 37.37 15.13
N LEU A 402 34.87 36.65 15.54
CA LEU A 402 34.67 35.24 15.24
C LEU A 402 33.62 35.13 14.13
N GLY A 403 33.99 34.45 13.04
CA GLY A 403 33.09 34.22 11.91
C GLY A 403 32.14 33.07 12.21
N LEU A 404 30.84 33.33 12.13
CA LEU A 404 29.82 32.29 12.14
C LEU A 404 29.59 31.82 10.68
N PRO A 405 29.71 30.52 10.37
CA PRO A 405 29.63 30.02 9.00
C PRO A 405 28.23 30.17 8.39
N VAL A 406 27.20 30.30 9.24
CA VAL A 406 25.82 30.58 8.88
C VAL A 406 25.20 31.52 9.93
N PRO A 407 24.23 32.36 9.55
CA PRO A 407 23.40 33.06 10.53
C PRO A 407 22.71 32.05 11.44
N MET A 408 22.93 32.18 12.74
CA MET A 408 22.30 31.34 13.75
C MET A 408 20.79 31.64 13.84
N ARG A 409 20.04 30.74 14.48
CA ARG A 409 18.59 30.86 14.62
C ARG A 409 18.19 32.11 15.41
N THR A 410 18.90 32.34 16.51
CA THR A 410 18.81 33.51 17.38
C THR A 410 20.22 33.96 17.76
N THR A 411 20.37 35.07 18.48
CA THR A 411 21.66 35.41 19.09
C THR A 411 22.03 34.29 20.06
N PRO A 412 23.10 33.53 19.79
CA PRO A 412 23.42 32.34 20.57
C PRO A 412 23.90 32.72 21.97
N SER A 413 23.62 31.84 22.93
CA SER A 413 24.39 31.78 24.16
C SER A 413 25.80 31.26 23.84
N VAL A 414 26.80 31.72 24.59
CA VAL A 414 28.20 31.36 24.36
C VAL A 414 28.76 30.68 25.60
N SER A 415 29.37 29.52 25.41
CA SER A 415 30.20 28.87 26.43
C SER A 415 31.64 28.77 25.93
N PHE A 416 32.59 28.84 26.86
CA PHE A 416 34.02 28.74 26.59
C PHE A 416 34.76 28.39 27.88
N SER A 417 35.97 27.89 27.77
CA SER A 417 36.96 27.83 28.85
C SER A 417 38.13 28.75 28.54
N VAL A 418 38.90 29.11 29.57
CA VAL A 418 40.11 29.92 29.42
C VAL A 418 41.29 29.12 29.94
N SER A 419 42.32 28.92 29.11
CA SER A 419 43.52 28.14 29.46
C SER A 419 44.76 29.00 29.76
N LEU A 420 44.75 30.27 29.35
CA LEU A 420 45.86 31.20 29.56
C LEU A 420 45.33 32.61 29.79
N GLU A 421 45.90 33.29 30.78
CA GLU A 421 45.62 34.70 31.08
C GLU A 421 46.90 35.43 31.48
N ILE A 422 47.16 36.57 30.84
CA ILE A 422 48.28 37.46 31.18
C ILE A 422 47.77 38.89 31.14
N ASN A 423 48.04 39.67 32.20
CA ASN A 423 47.71 41.09 32.31
C ASN A 423 46.22 41.41 32.04
N VAL A 424 45.31 40.54 32.46
CA VAL A 424 43.85 40.72 32.27
C VAL A 424 43.25 41.51 33.44
N GLN A 425 42.40 42.49 33.14
CA GLN A 425 41.70 43.29 34.14
C GLN A 425 40.61 42.47 34.84
N GLY A 426 40.93 41.92 36.02
CA GLY A 426 40.00 41.08 36.78
C GLY A 426 39.50 39.89 35.96
N ILE A 427 38.18 39.85 35.71
CA ILE A 427 37.52 38.86 34.86
C ILE A 427 37.02 39.43 33.52
N ASP A 428 37.47 40.63 33.13
CA ASP A 428 36.97 41.32 31.93
C ASP A 428 37.62 40.77 30.64
N ARG A 429 37.14 39.58 30.28
CA ARG A 429 37.48 38.83 29.08
C ARG A 429 36.29 37.94 28.75
N GLY A 430 36.15 37.57 27.48
CA GLY A 430 35.15 36.58 27.14
C GLY A 430 34.91 36.45 25.67
N VAL A 431 34.04 35.50 25.34
CA VAL A 431 33.47 35.35 24.01
C VAL A 431 31.99 35.70 24.10
N VAL A 432 31.55 36.61 23.24
CA VAL A 432 30.18 37.11 23.23
C VAL A 432 29.61 37.10 21.83
N ALA A 433 28.32 36.78 21.72
CA ALA A 433 27.55 36.93 20.50
C ALA A 433 26.73 38.21 20.58
N GLN A 434 26.92 39.10 19.62
CA GLN A 434 26.21 40.37 19.54
C GLN A 434 24.93 40.26 18.72
N SER A 435 24.92 39.36 17.74
CA SER A 435 23.78 39.06 16.89
C SER A 435 23.86 37.61 16.40
N PRO A 436 22.85 37.09 15.69
CA PRO A 436 22.93 35.76 15.08
C PRO A 436 24.04 35.60 14.03
N GLU A 437 24.66 36.69 13.58
CA GLU A 437 25.69 36.70 12.54
C GLU A 437 27.07 37.12 13.04
N ARG A 438 27.16 37.64 14.27
CA ARG A 438 28.37 38.29 14.77
C ARG A 438 28.68 37.89 16.20
N ALA A 439 29.85 37.28 16.37
CA ALA A 439 30.47 37.06 17.65
C ALA A 439 31.88 37.66 17.69
N TYR A 440 32.36 37.96 18.89
CA TYR A 440 33.74 38.36 19.11
C TYR A 440 34.27 37.84 20.44
N ALA A 441 35.56 37.54 20.47
CA ALA A 441 36.31 37.36 21.68
C ALA A 441 36.93 38.71 22.08
N TYR A 442 37.09 38.97 23.38
CA TYR A 442 37.73 40.18 23.88
C TYR A 442 38.52 39.95 25.16
N VAL A 443 39.50 40.83 25.40
CA VAL A 443 40.27 40.88 26.66
C VAL A 443 40.63 42.33 26.97
N THR A 444 40.48 42.75 28.22
CA THR A 444 40.84 44.09 28.70
C THR A 444 42.11 44.05 29.54
N ALA A 445 43.05 44.97 29.29
CA ALA A 445 44.34 44.98 29.96
C ALA A 445 44.27 45.60 31.37
N LEU A 446 44.86 44.95 32.37
CA LEU A 446 44.95 45.47 33.75
C LEU A 446 45.89 46.68 33.85
N ALA A 447 47.04 46.60 33.19
CA ALA A 447 48.05 47.65 33.14
C ALA A 447 48.60 47.83 31.71
N LEU A 448 49.33 48.92 31.48
CA LEU A 448 50.06 49.12 30.22
C LEU A 448 51.00 47.94 29.97
N GLY A 449 50.84 47.25 28.85
CA GLY A 449 51.69 46.12 28.52
C GLY A 449 51.03 45.11 27.59
N ARG A 450 51.68 43.96 27.44
CA ARG A 450 51.15 42.84 26.68
C ARG A 450 50.02 42.16 27.47
N VAL A 451 48.84 42.05 26.88
CA VAL A 451 47.67 41.34 27.40
C VAL A 451 47.41 40.10 26.56
N ARG A 452 47.15 38.96 27.21
CA ARG A 452 46.81 37.71 26.52
C ARG A 452 45.67 36.96 27.20
N ALA A 453 44.81 36.38 26.37
CA ALA A 453 43.82 35.39 26.81
C ALA A 453 43.63 34.32 25.73
N ALA A 454 43.65 33.04 26.14
CA ALA A 454 43.38 31.90 25.28
C ALA A 454 42.03 31.29 25.63
N PHE A 455 41.10 31.29 24.66
CA PHE A 455 39.76 30.75 24.80
C PHE A 455 39.66 29.40 24.08
N ASP A 456 39.24 28.39 24.81
CA ASP A 456 39.08 27.00 24.35
C ASP A 456 37.63 26.56 24.46
N ALA A 457 37.31 25.42 23.83
CA ALA A 457 36.01 24.77 23.90
C ALA A 457 34.83 25.74 23.63
N ILE A 458 35.04 26.69 22.72
CA ILE A 458 34.04 27.72 22.42
C ILE A 458 32.86 27.05 21.72
N ALA A 459 31.66 27.24 22.26
CA ALA A 459 30.43 26.81 21.64
C ALA A 459 29.39 27.92 21.62
N PHE A 460 28.68 28.01 20.51
CA PHE A 460 27.54 28.88 20.30
C PHE A 460 26.28 28.02 20.28
N ASP A 461 25.35 28.28 21.19
CA ASP A 461 24.10 27.54 21.32
C ASP A 461 22.89 28.46 21.14
N ALA A 462 22.13 28.20 20.08
CA ALA A 462 20.90 28.86 19.68
C ALA A 462 19.74 27.85 19.57
N GLU A 463 19.79 26.75 20.31
CA GLU A 463 18.78 25.69 20.29
C GLU A 463 17.40 26.16 20.80
N LEU A 464 16.42 25.24 20.74
CA LEU A 464 15.04 25.39 21.23
C LEU A 464 14.77 24.57 22.50
#